data_AF-A0A1F2WEN4-F1
#
_entry.id   AF-A0A1F2WEN4-F1
#
_cell.length_a   1.000
_cell.length_b   1.000
_cell.length_c   1.000
_cell.angle_alpha   90.00
_cell.angle_beta   90.00
_cell.angle_gamma   90.00
#
_symmetry.space_group_name_H-M   'P 1'
#
loop_
_entity.id
_entity.type
_entity.pdbx_description
1 polymer ?
#
loop_
_entity_poly.entity_id
_entity_poly.type
_entity_poly.pdbx_seq_one_letter_code
_entity_poly.pdbx_strand_id
1 'polypeptide(L)'
;MALLVTGLLGVAGGGGAVAVEPRLTVASIMIPAAAFIPTSGSWSYSQTDSYLTANNTADFTAPLTFPVQEVTIRRITLYAYENTADGSVCVRMFRASPRTASSLTLGSACTVNSTTNPQAATTTAISPRRVNTAVQGPDLWVSIPGSQFSTVRFYGVKVTYSY
;
A
#
# COMPACT_ATOMS: atom_id res chain seq x y z
N MET A 1 -6.10 55.93 32.41
CA MET A 1 -6.29 57.02 31.44
C MET A 1 -6.10 56.43 30.05
N ALA A 2 -7.11 56.54 29.21
CA ALA A 2 -7.18 55.95 27.87
C ALA A 2 -6.43 56.82 26.85
N LEU A 3 -5.97 56.19 25.76
CA LEU A 3 -6.24 56.71 24.42
C LEU A 3 -6.25 55.57 23.41
N LEU A 4 -7.47 55.21 22.97
CA LEU A 4 -7.74 54.50 21.73
C LEU A 4 -7.32 55.41 20.56
N VAL A 5 -6.73 54.82 19.52
CA VAL A 5 -6.83 55.36 18.17
C VAL A 5 -7.38 54.28 17.26
N THR A 6 -8.66 54.47 16.93
CA THR A 6 -9.44 53.75 15.93
C THR A 6 -8.98 54.18 14.54
N GLY A 7 -8.58 53.22 13.71
CA GLY A 7 -8.32 53.44 12.29
C GLY A 7 -9.06 52.39 11.48
N LEU A 8 -10.34 52.63 11.22
CA LEU A 8 -11.14 51.87 10.26
C LEU A 8 -11.88 52.87 9.36
N LEU A 9 -11.56 52.84 8.07
CA LEU A 9 -12.30 53.26 6.86
C LEU A 9 -11.31 52.94 5.72
N GLY A 10 -11.41 51.88 4.92
CA GLY A 10 -12.58 51.27 4.30
C GLY A 10 -12.48 51.52 2.79
N VAL A 11 -11.82 50.62 2.04
CA VAL A 11 -12.02 50.49 0.59
C VAL A 11 -12.56 49.09 0.34
N ALA A 12 -13.80 49.07 -0.13
CA ALA A 12 -14.52 47.90 -0.57
C ALA A 12 -13.78 47.22 -1.73
N GLY A 13 -13.48 45.94 -1.55
CA GLY A 13 -12.85 45.10 -2.56
C GLY A 13 -12.79 43.68 -2.00
N GLY A 14 -13.92 42.98 -2.09
CA GLY A 14 -14.06 41.60 -1.61
C GLY A 14 -13.00 40.70 -2.23
N GLY A 15 -12.01 40.38 -1.41
CA GLY A 15 -10.92 39.47 -1.74
C GLY A 15 -10.45 38.86 -0.44
N GLY A 16 -11.38 38.25 0.31
CA GLY A 16 -11.01 37.39 1.42
C GLY A 16 -10.08 36.34 0.84
N ALA A 17 -8.79 36.44 1.18
CA ALA A 17 -7.86 35.35 0.96
C ALA A 17 -8.38 34.19 1.79
N VAL A 18 -9.19 33.33 1.16
CA VAL A 18 -9.61 32.08 1.76
C VAL A 18 -8.33 31.27 1.87
N ALA A 19 -7.78 31.20 3.07
CA ALA A 19 -6.77 30.21 3.40
C ALA A 19 -7.41 28.85 3.11
N VAL A 20 -7.05 28.26 1.98
CA VAL A 20 -7.39 26.87 1.69
C VAL A 20 -6.54 26.05 2.64
N GLU A 21 -7.10 25.68 3.79
CA GLU A 21 -6.46 24.70 4.66
C GLU A 21 -6.19 23.43 3.86
N PRO A 22 -4.99 22.82 3.98
CA PRO A 22 -4.71 21.55 3.35
C PRO A 22 -5.71 20.50 3.84
N ARG A 23 -6.69 20.14 2.99
CA ARG A 23 -7.63 19.07 3.31
C ARG A 23 -6.92 17.75 3.10
N LEU A 24 -6.63 17.08 4.22
CA LEU A 24 -6.17 15.71 4.22
C LEU A 24 -7.15 14.83 3.43
N THR A 25 -6.73 14.36 2.27
CA THR A 25 -7.54 13.50 1.41
C THR A 25 -7.15 12.05 1.70
N VAL A 26 -8.13 11.19 2.00
CA VAL A 26 -7.90 9.74 2.17
C VAL A 26 -8.30 9.02 0.90
N ALA A 27 -7.38 8.27 0.31
CA ALA A 27 -7.59 7.52 -0.91
C ALA A 27 -7.15 6.06 -0.73
N SER A 28 -7.47 5.22 -1.70
CA SER A 28 -6.99 3.84 -1.77
C SER A 28 -6.68 3.46 -3.21
N ILE A 29 -5.66 2.62 -3.39
CA ILE A 29 -5.35 1.97 -4.66
C ILE A 29 -5.53 0.46 -4.45
N MET A 30 -6.16 -0.20 -5.43
CA MET A 30 -6.23 -1.65 -5.51
C MET A 30 -5.19 -2.13 -6.51
N ILE A 31 -4.37 -3.09 -6.10
CA ILE A 31 -3.34 -3.72 -6.92
C ILE A 31 -3.81 -5.16 -7.13
N PRO A 32 -4.36 -5.50 -8.32
CA PRO A 32 -4.87 -6.84 -8.59
C PRO A 32 -3.72 -7.84 -8.67
N ALA A 33 -4.02 -9.13 -8.46
CA ALA A 33 -3.03 -10.21 -8.63
C ALA A 33 -2.34 -10.18 -10.01
N ALA A 34 -3.05 -9.75 -11.06
CA ALA A 34 -2.50 -9.59 -12.41
C ALA A 34 -1.29 -8.63 -12.50
N ALA A 35 -1.19 -7.65 -11.59
CA ALA A 35 -0.13 -6.64 -11.61
C ALA A 35 1.17 -7.10 -10.93
N PHE A 36 1.17 -8.27 -10.30
CA PHE A 36 2.33 -8.82 -9.60
C PHE A 36 3.18 -9.68 -10.54
N ILE A 37 4.47 -9.36 -10.59
CA ILE A 37 5.46 -9.96 -11.49
C ILE A 37 6.35 -10.89 -10.65
N PRO A 38 6.66 -12.12 -11.10
CA PRO A 38 7.56 -13.00 -10.37
C PRO A 38 8.96 -12.39 -10.27
N THR A 39 9.58 -12.42 -9.08
CA THR A 39 10.99 -11.96 -8.93
C THR A 39 12.03 -12.98 -9.39
N SER A 40 11.64 -14.21 -9.71
CA SER A 40 12.50 -15.25 -10.29
C SER A 40 11.78 -16.01 -11.40
N GLY A 41 12.52 -16.38 -12.46
CA GLY A 41 12.00 -17.19 -13.56
C GLY A 41 11.89 -18.69 -13.27
N SER A 42 12.36 -19.15 -12.11
CA SER A 42 12.41 -20.58 -11.76
C SER A 42 11.18 -21.11 -11.02
N TRP A 43 10.19 -20.28 -10.69
CA TRP A 43 9.01 -20.74 -9.97
C TRP A 43 7.92 -21.25 -10.90
N SER A 44 7.21 -22.26 -10.42
CA SER A 44 6.04 -22.80 -11.07
C SER A 44 4.80 -22.14 -10.49
N TYR A 45 4.23 -21.18 -11.22
CA TYR A 45 3.03 -20.45 -10.81
C TYR A 45 1.99 -20.41 -11.93
N SER A 46 0.74 -20.16 -11.55
CA SER A 46 -0.37 -19.93 -12.47
C SER A 46 -1.05 -18.61 -12.13
N GLN A 47 -1.40 -17.86 -13.17
CA GLN A 47 -2.15 -16.62 -13.07
C GLN A 47 -3.46 -16.77 -13.82
N THR A 48 -4.54 -16.35 -13.18
CA THR A 48 -5.86 -16.16 -13.80
C THR A 48 -6.21 -14.69 -13.76
N ASP A 49 -7.33 -14.31 -14.38
CA ASP A 49 -7.86 -12.94 -14.31
C ASP A 49 -8.14 -12.48 -12.86
N SER A 50 -8.31 -13.42 -11.92
CA SER A 50 -8.74 -13.13 -10.55
C SER A 50 -7.72 -13.46 -9.47
N TYR A 51 -6.79 -14.39 -9.69
CA TYR A 51 -5.80 -14.77 -8.68
C TYR A 51 -4.49 -15.32 -9.25
N LEU A 52 -3.44 -15.23 -8.43
CA LEU A 52 -2.18 -15.96 -8.57
C LEU A 52 -2.15 -17.14 -7.59
N THR A 53 -1.52 -18.23 -8.02
CA THR A 53 -1.21 -19.40 -7.19
C THR A 53 0.14 -19.97 -7.58
N ALA A 54 0.80 -20.69 -6.68
CA ALA A 54 2.13 -21.22 -6.91
C ALA A 54 2.26 -22.66 -6.41
N ASN A 55 2.90 -23.52 -7.21
CA ASN A 55 3.13 -24.93 -6.88
C ASN A 55 4.26 -25.07 -5.86
N ASN A 56 5.26 -24.20 -5.94
CA ASN A 56 6.32 -24.03 -4.97
C ASN A 56 6.28 -22.60 -4.42
N THR A 57 6.93 -22.35 -3.28
CA THR A 57 6.96 -20.99 -2.72
C THR A 57 7.52 -20.03 -3.74
N ALA A 58 6.75 -18.98 -4.03
CA ALA A 58 7.03 -18.00 -5.07
C ALA A 58 6.76 -16.60 -4.55
N ASP A 59 7.62 -15.66 -4.93
CA ASP A 59 7.60 -14.29 -4.46
C ASP A 59 7.29 -13.31 -5.61
N PHE A 60 6.27 -12.47 -5.50
CA PHE A 60 5.93 -11.55 -6.58
C PHE A 60 6.07 -10.11 -6.12
N THR A 61 6.42 -9.21 -7.03
CA THR A 61 6.48 -7.78 -6.74
C THR A 61 5.55 -6.98 -7.63
N ALA A 62 5.05 -5.88 -7.09
CA ALA A 62 4.28 -4.88 -7.84
C ALA A 62 4.71 -3.48 -7.42
N PRO A 63 5.11 -2.60 -8.36
CA PRO A 63 5.41 -1.21 -8.03
C PRO A 63 4.14 -0.47 -7.61
N LEU A 64 4.28 0.54 -6.76
CA LEU A 64 3.20 1.41 -6.36
C LEU A 64 3.35 2.81 -6.96
N THR A 65 2.35 3.21 -7.75
CA THR A 65 2.28 4.57 -8.31
C THR A 65 1.16 5.34 -7.63
N PHE A 66 1.53 6.43 -6.96
CA PHE A 66 0.58 7.34 -6.32
C PHE A 66 0.31 8.56 -7.23
N PRO A 67 -0.90 9.17 -7.16
CA PRO A 67 -1.24 10.33 -7.98
C PRO A 67 -0.48 11.61 -7.57
N VAL A 68 0.17 11.60 -6.41
CA VAL A 68 1.00 12.69 -5.90
C VAL A 68 2.32 12.15 -5.36
N GLN A 69 3.31 13.03 -5.23
CA GLN A 69 4.66 12.60 -4.87
C GLN A 69 4.76 12.10 -3.43
N GLU A 70 4.14 12.82 -2.49
CA GLU A 70 4.23 12.49 -1.07
C GLU A 70 2.89 11.98 -0.52
N VAL A 71 2.92 10.79 0.06
CA VAL A 71 1.76 10.16 0.70
C VAL A 71 2.11 9.63 2.07
N THR A 72 1.10 9.53 2.94
CA THR A 72 1.17 8.82 4.22
C THR A 72 0.37 7.53 4.13
N ILE A 73 1.04 6.39 4.24
CA ILE A 73 0.41 5.07 4.20
C ILE A 73 -0.32 4.80 5.52
N ARG A 74 -1.61 4.48 5.41
CA ARG A 74 -2.50 4.27 6.56
C ARG A 74 -2.67 2.79 6.87
N ARG A 75 -2.88 1.98 5.84
CA ARG A 75 -3.21 0.57 5.97
C ARG A 75 -2.85 -0.21 4.72
N ILE A 76 -2.38 -1.43 4.92
CA ILE A 76 -2.24 -2.46 3.87
C ILE A 76 -3.30 -3.52 4.14
N THR A 77 -4.02 -3.95 3.10
CA THR A 77 -5.02 -5.02 3.16
C THR A 77 -4.71 -6.04 2.08
N LEU A 78 -4.31 -7.24 2.51
CA LEU A 78 -4.10 -8.41 1.66
C LEU A 78 -5.42 -9.15 1.48
N TYR A 79 -5.74 -9.45 0.22
CA TYR A 79 -6.84 -10.34 -0.15
C TYR A 79 -6.26 -11.66 -0.66
N ALA A 80 -6.42 -12.73 0.13
CA ALA A 80 -5.91 -14.05 -0.22
C ALA A 80 -6.75 -15.14 0.45
N TYR A 81 -6.72 -16.34 -0.11
CA TYR A 81 -7.26 -17.56 0.48
C TYR A 81 -6.12 -18.52 0.76
N GLU A 82 -6.06 -18.99 2.01
CA GLU A 82 -5.03 -19.86 2.53
C GLU A 82 -5.69 -20.68 3.65
N ASN A 83 -5.75 -22.00 3.49
CA ASN A 83 -6.46 -22.92 4.39
C ASN A 83 -5.61 -24.14 4.77
N THR A 84 -4.30 -24.01 4.67
CA THR A 84 -3.31 -25.04 4.94
C THR A 84 -2.55 -24.68 6.22
N ALA A 85 -2.00 -25.69 6.90
CA ALA A 85 -1.24 -25.46 8.13
C ALA A 85 0.20 -24.98 7.86
N ASP A 86 0.67 -25.11 6.61
CA ASP A 86 2.10 -25.13 6.28
C ASP A 86 2.61 -23.80 5.69
N GLY A 87 1.78 -22.76 5.62
CA GLY A 87 2.24 -21.44 5.18
C GLY A 87 1.19 -20.34 5.25
N SER A 88 1.63 -19.10 5.12
CA SER A 88 0.77 -17.91 5.02
C SER A 88 1.09 -17.16 3.74
N VAL A 89 0.06 -16.66 3.05
CA VAL A 89 0.29 -15.62 2.03
C VAL A 89 0.61 -14.33 2.79
N CYS A 90 1.76 -13.75 2.54
CA CYS A 90 2.21 -12.54 3.21
C CYS A 90 2.54 -11.46 2.20
N VAL A 91 1.99 -10.25 2.40
CA VAL A 91 2.44 -9.05 1.68
C VAL A 91 3.32 -8.20 2.60
N ARG A 92 4.42 -7.70 2.05
CA ARG A 92 5.28 -6.68 2.66
C ARG A 92 5.30 -5.46 1.75
N MET A 93 5.26 -4.28 2.35
CA MET A 93 5.50 -3.04 1.60
C MET A 93 6.95 -2.64 1.81
N PHE A 94 7.66 -2.43 0.71
CA PHE A 94 9.02 -1.93 0.71
C PHE A 94 9.05 -0.49 0.19
N ARG A 95 10.13 0.19 0.57
CA ARG A 95 10.48 1.51 0.07
C ARG A 95 11.95 1.50 -0.29
N ALA A 96 12.22 1.36 -1.58
CA ALA A 96 13.56 1.46 -2.13
C ALA A 96 14.00 2.92 -2.18
N SER A 97 15.29 3.15 -1.92
CA SER A 97 15.99 4.42 -2.06
C SER A 97 17.12 4.21 -3.07
N PRO A 98 16.89 4.49 -4.37
CA PRO A 98 17.91 4.32 -5.40
C PRO A 98 19.17 5.14 -5.13
N ARG A 99 19.02 6.33 -4.53
CA ARG A 99 20.14 7.22 -4.17
C ARG A 99 21.15 6.56 -3.23
N THR A 100 20.70 5.65 -2.38
CA THR A 100 21.53 5.01 -1.35
C THR A 100 21.62 3.49 -1.53
N ALA A 101 21.10 2.95 -2.64
CA ALA A 101 21.02 1.52 -2.90
C ALA A 101 20.49 0.70 -1.71
N SER A 102 19.46 1.20 -1.03
CA SER A 102 18.90 0.57 0.17
C SER A 102 17.38 0.41 0.07
N SER A 103 16.83 -0.56 0.81
CA SER A 103 15.39 -0.78 0.93
C SER A 103 14.98 -0.87 2.39
N LEU A 104 13.79 -0.36 2.69
CA LEU A 104 13.20 -0.47 4.03
C LEU A 104 11.84 -1.16 3.95
N THR A 105 11.65 -2.21 4.75
CA THR A 105 10.32 -2.81 4.97
C THR A 105 9.50 -1.86 5.84
N LEU A 106 8.37 -1.39 5.33
CA LEU A 106 7.50 -0.47 6.07
C LEU A 106 6.50 -1.20 6.96
N GLY A 107 5.97 -2.34 6.50
CA GLY A 107 4.97 -3.11 7.22
C GLY A 107 4.57 -4.37 6.45
N SER A 108 3.83 -5.28 7.11
CA SER A 108 3.40 -6.53 6.51
C SER A 108 2.04 -7.00 7.03
N ALA A 109 1.31 -7.73 6.18
CA ALA A 109 0.08 -8.43 6.54
C ALA A 109 0.14 -9.86 5.99
N CYS A 110 -0.26 -10.83 6.80
CA CYS A 110 -0.25 -12.25 6.45
C CYS A 110 -1.62 -12.86 6.68
N THR A 111 -2.03 -13.81 5.83
CA THR A 111 -3.17 -14.69 6.11
C THR A 111 -2.87 -15.63 7.25
N VAL A 112 -3.92 -16.23 7.79
CA VAL A 112 -3.86 -17.38 8.69
C VAL A 112 -4.61 -18.55 8.05
N ASN A 113 -4.41 -19.76 8.55
CA ASN A 113 -5.19 -20.91 8.11
C ASN A 113 -6.69 -20.67 8.38
N SER A 114 -7.47 -20.45 7.33
CA SER A 114 -8.90 -20.20 7.41
C SER A 114 -9.64 -20.64 6.16
N THR A 115 -10.88 -21.09 6.33
CA THR A 115 -11.79 -21.39 5.22
C THR A 115 -12.40 -20.14 4.56
N THR A 116 -12.15 -18.94 5.10
CA THR A 116 -12.65 -17.68 4.54
C THR A 116 -11.98 -17.36 3.20
N ASN A 117 -12.76 -17.07 2.16
CA ASN A 117 -12.26 -16.88 0.81
C ASN A 117 -12.99 -15.72 0.08
N PRO A 118 -12.34 -14.57 -0.18
CA PRO A 118 -10.99 -14.20 0.27
C PRO A 118 -10.97 -13.79 1.75
N GLN A 119 -9.88 -14.09 2.44
CA GLN A 119 -9.52 -13.43 3.71
C GLN A 119 -9.07 -12.00 3.43
N ALA A 120 -9.38 -11.08 4.35
CA ALA A 120 -8.89 -9.71 4.33
C ALA A 120 -7.93 -9.48 5.50
N ALA A 121 -6.67 -9.91 5.36
CA ALA A 121 -5.64 -9.67 6.37
C ALA A 121 -5.17 -8.20 6.28
N THR A 122 -5.05 -7.51 7.42
CA THR A 122 -4.71 -6.08 7.43
C THR A 122 -3.58 -5.75 8.40
N THR A 123 -2.84 -4.70 8.09
CA THR A 123 -1.91 -4.08 9.04
C THR A 123 -2.00 -2.56 8.99
N THR A 124 -1.87 -1.96 10.17
CA THR A 124 -1.61 -0.53 10.36
C THR A 124 -0.26 -0.30 11.04
N ALA A 125 0.46 -1.35 11.42
CA ALA A 125 1.82 -1.29 11.94
C ALA A 125 2.79 -1.03 10.78
N ILE A 126 2.83 0.25 10.37
CA ILE A 126 3.58 0.74 9.23
C ILE A 126 4.52 1.83 9.73
N SER A 127 5.82 1.64 9.56
CA SER A 127 6.82 2.61 9.99
C SER A 127 8.07 2.57 9.10
N PRO A 128 8.53 3.73 8.61
CA PRO A 128 7.84 5.02 8.58
C PRO A 128 6.63 4.99 7.63
N ARG A 129 5.60 5.80 7.92
CA ARG A 129 4.39 5.88 7.07
C ARG A 129 4.54 6.74 5.82
N ARG A 130 5.45 7.72 5.83
CA ARG A 130 5.64 8.63 4.70
C ARG A 130 6.41 7.95 3.57
N VAL A 131 5.94 8.15 2.35
CA VAL A 131 6.60 7.76 1.11
C VAL A 131 6.67 8.99 0.21
N ASN A 132 7.85 9.32 -0.28
CA ASN A 132 8.06 10.39 -1.25
C ASN A 132 8.63 9.80 -2.55
N THR A 133 7.76 9.68 -3.56
CA THR A 133 8.07 9.05 -4.85
C THR A 133 9.00 9.89 -5.73
N ALA A 134 9.33 11.12 -5.36
CA ALA A 134 10.37 11.90 -6.04
C ALA A 134 11.79 11.36 -5.77
N VAL A 135 11.98 10.63 -4.66
CA VAL A 135 13.30 10.12 -4.23
C VAL A 135 13.29 8.65 -3.84
N GLN A 136 12.11 8.01 -3.80
CA GLN A 136 11.92 6.62 -3.37
C GLN A 136 11.04 5.86 -4.36
N GLY A 137 11.26 4.55 -4.46
CA GLY A 137 10.39 3.62 -5.17
C GLY A 137 9.64 2.73 -4.19
N PRO A 138 8.35 2.97 -3.90
CA PRO A 138 7.56 2.04 -3.11
C PRO A 138 7.08 0.85 -3.95
N ASP A 139 7.10 -0.32 -3.35
CA ASP A 139 6.65 -1.56 -3.98
C ASP A 139 6.01 -2.50 -2.94
N LEU A 140 5.22 -3.43 -3.44
CA LEU A 140 4.68 -4.54 -2.68
C LEU A 140 5.43 -5.79 -3.06
N TRP A 141 5.78 -6.60 -2.07
CA TRP A 141 6.32 -7.94 -2.22
C TRP A 141 5.35 -8.92 -1.59
N VAL A 142 4.83 -9.87 -2.35
CA VAL A 142 3.97 -10.94 -1.84
C VAL A 142 4.72 -12.26 -1.89
N SER A 143 4.69 -13.00 -0.79
CA SER A 143 5.15 -14.39 -0.74
C SER A 143 3.92 -15.29 -0.75
N ILE A 144 3.81 -16.14 -1.75
CA ILE A 144 2.77 -17.16 -1.84
C ILE A 144 3.43 -18.49 -1.45
N PRO A 145 3.02 -19.13 -0.34
CA PRO A 145 3.57 -20.40 0.05
C PRO A 145 3.23 -21.44 -1.02
N GLY A 146 4.23 -22.22 -1.41
CA GLY A 146 3.99 -23.40 -2.20
C GLY A 146 3.39 -24.45 -1.31
N SER A 147 2.23 -24.94 -1.67
CA SER A 147 1.82 -26.27 -1.25
C SER A 147 1.56 -27.07 -2.51
N GLN A 148 1.72 -28.39 -2.44
CA GLN A 148 1.33 -29.30 -3.52
C GLN A 148 -0.18 -29.22 -3.87
N PHE A 149 -0.92 -28.32 -3.20
CA PHE A 149 -2.36 -28.14 -3.31
C PHE A 149 -2.65 -26.73 -3.83
N SER A 150 -3.28 -26.68 -4.99
CA SER A 150 -3.76 -25.51 -5.73
C SER A 150 -4.82 -24.65 -5.00
N THR A 151 -4.94 -24.78 -3.68
CA THR A 151 -5.97 -24.09 -2.88
C THR A 151 -5.54 -22.70 -2.48
N VAL A 152 -4.25 -22.41 -2.36
CA VAL A 152 -3.77 -21.06 -2.04
C VAL A 152 -4.05 -20.13 -3.22
N ARG A 153 -4.72 -19.00 -2.96
CA ARG A 153 -5.05 -18.00 -3.99
C ARG A 153 -4.73 -16.62 -3.46
N PHE A 154 -3.88 -15.89 -4.18
CA PHE A 154 -3.64 -14.47 -3.94
C PHE A 154 -4.48 -13.64 -4.91
N TYR A 155 -5.36 -12.78 -4.40
CA TYR A 155 -6.29 -11.98 -5.22
C TYR A 155 -5.81 -10.55 -5.44
N GLY A 156 -5.00 -10.01 -4.52
CA GLY A 156 -4.44 -8.67 -4.64
C GLY A 156 -4.28 -7.97 -3.30
N VAL A 157 -3.94 -6.69 -3.38
CA VAL A 157 -3.67 -5.85 -2.21
C VAL A 157 -4.33 -4.50 -2.38
N LYS A 158 -5.00 -4.02 -1.33
CA LYS A 158 -5.42 -2.62 -1.22
C LYS A 158 -4.48 -1.86 -0.31
N VAL A 159 -4.00 -0.71 -0.79
CA VAL A 159 -3.22 0.23 0.00
C VAL A 159 -4.06 1.47 0.23
N THR A 160 -4.37 1.78 1.49
CA THR A 160 -5.03 3.03 1.89
C THR A 160 -3.97 4.04 2.32
N TYR A 161 -4.06 5.27 1.82
CA TYR A 161 -3.11 6.35 2.07
C TYR A 161 -3.82 7.69 2.17
N SER A 162 -3.08 8.72 2.57
CA SER A 162 -3.53 10.11 2.47
C SER A 162 -2.47 11.04 1.95
N TYR A 163 -2.91 12.17 1.41
CA TYR A 163 -2.09 13.27 0.94
C TYR A 163 -2.82 14.60 1.10
#